data_AF-A0A7L0N8Q1-F1
#
_entry.id   AF-A0A7L0N8Q1-F1
#
_cell.length_a   1.000
_cell.length_b   1.000
_cell.length_c   1.000
_cell.angle_alpha   90.00
_cell.angle_beta   90.00
_cell.angle_gamma   90.00
#
_symmetry.space_group_name_H-M   'P 1'
#
loop_
_entity.id
_entity.type
_entity.pdbx_description
1 polymer ?
#
loop_
_entity_poly.entity_id
_entity_poly.type
_entity_poly.pdbx_seq_one_letter_code
_entity_poly.pdbx_strand_id
1 'polypeptide(L)'
;YRLPTGTEYRGELRDGQFHGHGELRFPRGGVFRALWHRGVPTQGKYIFADGLEYEEEEWHYCDGYDRRFYTEICSGFKPPGIPQLTNLDPPKTIPAGCYDCGDGFYNPQTRVVVDYKFRFLRNAEDEEHEWILRTCRRAGGGGAERKPKP
;
A
#
# COMPACT_ATOMS: atom_id res chain seq x y z
N TYR A 1 -13.93 11.16 16.68
CA TYR A 1 -15.19 10.95 15.95
C TYR A 1 -14.97 9.87 14.90
N ARG A 2 -15.87 8.87 14.76
CA ARG A 2 -15.71 7.79 13.77
C ARG A 2 -16.72 7.97 12.65
N LEU A 3 -16.24 8.01 11.41
CA LEU A 3 -17.07 8.12 10.22
C LEU A 3 -17.67 6.75 9.84
N PRO A 4 -18.82 6.71 9.14
CA PRO A 4 -19.40 5.47 8.62
C PRO A 4 -18.44 4.66 7.73
N THR A 5 -17.48 5.33 7.10
CA THR A 5 -16.42 4.70 6.29
C THR A 5 -15.38 3.93 7.13
N GLY A 6 -15.46 4.00 8.46
CA GLY A 6 -14.50 3.42 9.39
C GLY A 6 -13.30 4.31 9.68
N THR A 7 -13.13 5.42 8.95
CA THR A 7 -12.11 6.43 9.24
C THR A 7 -12.37 7.08 10.60
N GLU A 8 -11.33 7.30 11.38
CA GLU A 8 -11.42 7.94 12.70
C GLU A 8 -10.78 9.31 12.67
N TYR A 9 -11.55 10.34 12.98
CA TYR A 9 -11.04 11.69 13.21
C TYR A 9 -10.64 11.88 14.68
N ARG A 10 -9.44 12.40 14.90
CA ARG A 10 -8.92 12.83 16.21
C ARG A 10 -8.48 14.27 16.12
N GLY A 11 -9.17 15.16 16.82
CA GLY A 11 -8.93 16.59 16.76
C GLY A 11 -10.10 17.36 17.35
N GLU A 12 -10.05 18.68 17.20
CA GLU A 12 -11.09 19.55 17.72
C GLU A 12 -12.33 19.52 16.81
N LEU A 13 -13.49 19.66 17.44
CA LEU A 13 -14.76 19.82 16.75
C LEU A 13 -15.35 21.17 17.12
N ARG A 14 -15.86 21.89 16.13
CA ARG A 14 -16.61 23.14 16.31
C ARG A 14 -17.88 23.08 15.48
N ASP A 15 -19.02 23.27 16.13
CA ASP A 15 -20.35 23.19 15.50
C ASP A 15 -20.57 21.89 14.71
N GLY A 16 -20.11 20.77 15.30
CA GLY A 16 -20.18 19.43 14.68
C GLY A 16 -19.22 19.20 13.51
N GLN A 17 -18.35 20.15 13.19
CA GLN A 17 -17.41 20.08 12.07
C GLN A 17 -15.96 19.97 12.56
N PHE A 18 -15.08 19.36 11.76
CA PHE A 18 -13.65 19.33 12.04
C PHE A 18 -13.07 20.74 12.07
N HIS A 19 -12.29 21.03 13.11
CA HIS A 19 -11.70 22.35 13.32
C HIS A 19 -10.33 22.25 13.98
N GLY A 20 -9.50 23.28 13.84
CA GLY A 20 -8.18 23.32 14.48
C GLY A 20 -7.26 22.20 13.99
N HIS A 21 -6.36 21.73 14.85
CA HIS A 21 -5.46 20.64 14.49
C HIS A 21 -6.17 19.30 14.65
N GLY A 22 -6.08 18.46 13.63
CA GLY A 22 -6.65 17.13 13.70
C GLY A 22 -6.11 16.17 12.65
N GLU A 23 -6.31 14.89 12.89
CA GLU A 23 -5.88 13.82 12.01
C GLU A 23 -7.00 12.84 11.70
N LEU A 24 -7.05 12.39 10.45
CA LEU A 24 -7.87 11.27 10.00
C LEU A 24 -7.02 10.01 9.98
N ARG A 25 -7.47 8.97 10.66
CA ARG A 25 -6.85 7.64 10.65
C ARG A 25 -7.69 6.71 9.80
N PHE A 26 -7.11 6.22 8.71
CA PHE A 26 -7.81 5.35 7.76
C PHE A 26 -7.76 3.88 8.22
N PRO A 27 -8.76 3.05 7.90
CA PRO A 27 -8.78 1.63 8.29
C PRO A 27 -7.58 0.80 7.81
N ARG A 28 -6.90 1.24 6.73
CA ARG A 28 -5.70 0.60 6.18
C ARG A 28 -4.38 1.12 6.80
N GLY A 29 -4.45 1.97 7.83
CA GLY A 29 -3.29 2.42 8.62
C GLY A 29 -2.74 3.79 8.26
N GLY A 30 -3.06 4.32 7.07
CA GLY A 30 -2.66 5.67 6.68
C GLY A 30 -3.24 6.73 7.61
N VAL A 31 -2.55 7.86 7.72
CA VAL A 31 -2.96 9.01 8.53
C VAL A 31 -2.88 10.28 7.70
N PHE A 32 -3.93 11.10 7.73
CA PHE A 32 -3.91 12.44 7.15
C PHE A 32 -3.98 13.47 8.27
N ARG A 33 -2.87 14.16 8.53
CA ARG A 33 -2.78 15.24 9.52
C ARG A 33 -3.03 16.56 8.83
N ALA A 34 -3.93 17.37 9.36
CA ALA A 34 -4.26 18.64 8.75
C ALA A 34 -4.70 19.71 9.76
N LEU A 35 -4.62 20.95 9.32
CA LEU A 35 -5.36 22.06 9.91
C LEU A 35 -6.75 22.12 9.27
N TRP A 36 -7.78 22.15 10.10
CA TRP A 36 -9.19 22.08 9.69
C TRP A 36 -9.90 23.40 9.93
N HIS A 37 -10.65 23.86 8.93
CA HIS A 37 -11.54 25.00 9.03
C HIS A 37 -12.92 24.64 8.49
N ARG A 38 -13.93 24.59 9.38
CA ARG A 38 -15.31 24.25 9.04
C ARG A 38 -15.43 22.96 8.20
N GLY A 39 -14.76 21.90 8.68
CA GLY A 39 -14.77 20.60 8.02
C GLY A 39 -13.82 20.46 6.83
N VAL A 40 -13.19 21.55 6.37
CA VAL A 40 -12.28 21.54 5.21
C VAL A 40 -10.83 21.56 5.66
N PRO A 41 -9.96 20.67 5.14
CA PRO A 41 -8.53 20.74 5.43
C PRO A 41 -7.90 21.89 4.62
N THR A 42 -7.16 22.79 5.28
CA THR A 42 -6.49 23.93 4.62
C THR A 42 -5.05 23.61 4.26
N GLN A 43 -4.38 22.80 5.07
CA GLN A 43 -3.02 22.31 4.90
C GLN A 43 -2.95 20.93 5.53
N GLY A 44 -2.29 19.97 4.88
CA GLY A 44 -2.16 18.66 5.46
C GLY A 44 -1.05 17.83 4.85
N LYS A 45 -0.69 16.78 5.57
CA LYS A 45 0.29 15.77 5.17
C LYS A 45 -0.33 14.40 5.29
N TYR A 46 -0.10 13.58 4.27
CA TYR A 46 -0.47 12.17 4.32
C TYR A 46 0.75 11.35 4.76
N ILE A 47 0.51 10.41 5.67
CA ILE A 47 1.50 9.49 6.20
C ILE A 47 0.98 8.09 5.87
N PHE A 48 1.77 7.33 5.11
CA PHE A 48 1.46 5.95 4.76
C PHE A 48 1.48 5.06 6.02
N ALA A 49 0.90 3.86 5.91
CA ALA A 49 0.74 2.96 7.06
C ALA A 49 2.07 2.47 7.65
N ASP A 50 3.15 2.53 6.87
CA ASP A 50 4.53 2.23 7.25
C ASP A 50 5.28 3.44 7.83
N GLY A 51 4.64 4.61 7.87
CA GLY A 51 5.20 5.85 8.39
C GLY A 51 5.90 6.73 7.35
N LEU A 52 5.94 6.34 6.07
CA LEU A 52 6.46 7.20 5.01
C LEU A 52 5.57 8.44 4.90
N GLU A 53 6.14 9.64 4.99
CA GLU A 53 5.39 10.88 4.74
C GLU A 53 5.36 11.15 3.23
N TYR A 54 4.17 11.43 2.69
CA TYR A 54 4.02 11.82 1.29
C TYR A 54 4.57 13.22 1.05
N GLU A 55 5.31 13.38 -0.05
CA GLU A 55 5.81 14.66 -0.55
C GLU A 55 5.40 14.84 -2.01
N GLU A 56 4.87 16.02 -2.35
CA GLU A 56 4.38 16.34 -3.70
C GLU A 56 5.51 16.75 -4.64
N GLU A 57 6.45 17.57 -4.16
CA GLU A 57 7.51 18.18 -4.98
C GLU A 57 8.79 17.32 -5.03
N GLU A 58 9.28 16.84 -3.88
CA GLU A 58 10.57 16.12 -3.76
C GLU A 58 10.36 14.64 -3.38
N TRP A 59 9.57 13.91 -4.17
CA TRP A 59 9.28 12.50 -3.91
C TRP A 59 10.48 11.57 -4.20
N HIS A 60 11.21 11.19 -3.15
CA HIS A 60 12.40 10.34 -3.22
C HIS A 60 12.14 8.83 -3.02
N TYR A 61 10.89 8.43 -2.80
CA TYR A 61 10.60 7.01 -2.54
C TYR A 61 10.39 6.22 -3.83
N CYS A 62 11.22 5.19 -4.02
CA CYS A 62 11.16 4.29 -5.18
C CYS A 62 11.18 5.04 -6.52
N ASP A 63 12.07 6.02 -6.64
CA ASP A 63 12.29 6.75 -7.89
C ASP A 63 13.26 6.00 -8.82
N GLY A 64 13.61 6.61 -9.96
CA GLY A 64 14.50 6.01 -10.95
C GLY A 64 15.96 5.84 -10.47
N TYR A 65 16.37 6.54 -9.42
CA TYR A 65 17.72 6.52 -8.86
C TYR A 65 17.80 5.66 -7.60
N ASP A 66 16.78 5.69 -6.75
CA ASP A 66 16.70 4.97 -5.49
C ASP A 66 15.46 4.07 -5.43
N ARG A 67 15.69 2.78 -5.68
CA ARG A 67 14.65 1.73 -5.63
C ARG A 67 14.39 1.17 -4.24
N ARG A 68 14.97 1.73 -3.18
CA ARG A 68 14.85 1.18 -1.83
C ARG A 68 13.41 1.25 -1.35
N PHE A 69 12.99 0.17 -0.70
CA PHE A 69 11.77 0.20 0.10
C PHE A 69 11.98 1.06 1.35
N TYR A 70 10.89 1.58 1.94
CA TYR A 70 10.99 2.56 3.02
C TYR A 70 11.60 1.91 4.26
N THR A 71 11.31 0.64 4.48
CA THR A 71 11.98 -0.16 5.51
C THR A 71 13.48 -0.30 5.28
N GLU A 72 13.96 -0.40 4.03
CA GLU A 72 15.41 -0.42 3.73
C GLU A 72 16.06 0.95 3.95
N ILE A 73 15.32 2.05 3.71
CA ILE A 73 15.76 3.41 4.05
C ILE A 73 15.90 3.54 5.57
N CYS A 74 14.91 3.09 6.33
CA CYS A 74 14.92 3.22 7.80
C CYS A 74 15.87 2.25 8.51
N SER A 75 15.99 1.01 8.03
CA SER A 75 16.71 -0.08 8.73
C SER A 75 18.00 -0.52 8.05
N GLY A 76 18.33 0.06 6.89
CA GLY A 76 19.49 -0.33 6.10
C GLY A 76 19.26 -1.56 5.23
N PHE A 77 20.29 -1.92 4.46
CA PHE A 77 20.23 -3.05 3.54
C PHE A 77 20.35 -4.40 4.24
N LYS A 78 19.66 -5.38 3.66
CA LYS A 78 19.89 -6.79 3.97
C LYS A 78 21.25 -7.26 3.46
N PRO A 79 21.82 -8.31 4.07
CA PRO A 79 23.01 -8.95 3.55
C PRO A 79 22.86 -9.35 2.07
N PRO A 80 23.96 -9.30 1.29
CA PRO A 80 23.96 -9.77 -0.08
C PRO A 80 23.37 -11.18 -0.21
N GLY A 81 22.53 -11.39 -1.22
CA GLY A 81 21.85 -12.66 -1.48
C GLY A 81 20.46 -12.80 -0.86
N ILE A 82 20.01 -11.86 -0.02
CA ILE A 82 18.65 -11.87 0.55
C ILE A 82 17.95 -10.55 0.21
N PRO A 83 17.57 -10.31 -1.06
CA PRO A 83 16.90 -9.07 -1.44
C PRO A 83 15.54 -8.95 -0.74
N GLN A 84 15.20 -7.75 -0.29
CA GLN A 84 13.84 -7.46 0.13
C GLN A 84 12.92 -7.43 -1.10
N LEU A 85 11.83 -8.20 -1.06
CA LEU A 85 10.92 -8.37 -2.21
C LEU A 85 9.75 -7.40 -2.20
N THR A 86 9.35 -6.96 -1.01
CA THR A 86 8.24 -6.03 -0.80
C THR A 86 8.58 -5.11 0.35
N ASN A 87 7.95 -3.95 0.46
CA ASN A 87 8.15 -3.04 1.60
C ASN A 87 7.77 -3.66 2.97
N LEU A 88 7.11 -4.82 3.00
CA LEU A 88 6.92 -5.62 4.21
C LEU A 88 7.97 -6.74 4.27
N ASP A 89 8.60 -6.89 5.42
CA ASP A 89 9.54 -7.97 5.69
C ASP A 89 9.24 -8.67 7.03
N PRO A 90 8.97 -9.99 7.04
CA PRO A 90 8.90 -10.88 5.88
C PRO A 90 7.72 -10.53 4.94
N PRO A 91 7.83 -10.83 3.63
CA PRO A 91 6.76 -10.58 2.69
C PRO A 91 5.54 -11.43 3.01
N LYS A 92 4.35 -10.95 2.61
CA LYS A 92 3.11 -11.71 2.79
C LYS A 92 3.19 -13.07 2.11
N THR A 93 2.77 -14.11 2.81
CA THR A 93 2.57 -15.45 2.26
C THR A 93 1.43 -15.43 1.26
N ILE A 94 1.71 -15.83 0.03
CA ILE A 94 0.71 -15.89 -1.03
C ILE A 94 0.07 -17.29 -1.02
N PRO A 95 -1.27 -17.42 -1.03
CA PRO A 95 -1.95 -18.70 -1.15
C PRO A 95 -1.52 -19.48 -2.40
N ALA A 96 -1.44 -20.80 -2.31
CA ALA A 96 -1.02 -21.65 -3.42
C ALA A 96 -1.84 -21.40 -4.70
N GLY A 97 -1.16 -21.25 -5.84
CA GLY A 97 -1.80 -20.94 -7.12
C GLY A 97 -2.23 -19.47 -7.29
N CYS A 98 -2.13 -18.64 -6.24
CA CYS A 98 -2.51 -17.24 -6.30
C CYS A 98 -1.32 -16.30 -6.57
N TYR A 99 -1.68 -15.06 -6.90
CA TYR A 99 -0.78 -13.94 -7.17
C TYR A 99 -1.05 -12.79 -6.21
N ASP A 100 -0.02 -12.03 -5.85
CA ASP A 100 -0.12 -10.82 -5.04
C ASP A 100 -0.16 -9.59 -5.95
N CYS A 101 -1.29 -8.89 -5.96
CA CYS A 101 -1.56 -7.75 -6.83
C CYS A 101 -1.28 -6.41 -6.15
N GLY A 102 -0.74 -6.40 -4.92
CA GLY A 102 -0.47 -5.19 -4.14
C GLY A 102 -1.65 -4.72 -3.30
N ASP A 103 -2.89 -4.98 -3.72
CA ASP A 103 -4.11 -4.70 -2.95
C ASP A 103 -4.86 -5.96 -2.48
N GLY A 104 -4.40 -7.14 -2.89
CA GLY A 104 -5.04 -8.42 -2.60
C GLY A 104 -4.40 -9.62 -3.26
N PHE A 105 -5.00 -10.79 -3.03
CA PHE A 105 -4.63 -12.04 -3.68
C PHE A 105 -5.56 -12.33 -4.85
N TYR A 106 -4.97 -12.65 -6.00
CA TYR A 106 -5.67 -13.02 -7.20
C TYR A 106 -5.59 -14.52 -7.45
N ASN A 107 -6.73 -15.13 -7.77
CA ASN A 107 -6.83 -16.52 -8.19
C ASN A 107 -7.14 -16.60 -9.70
N PRO A 108 -6.24 -17.15 -10.53
CA PRO A 108 -6.43 -17.19 -11.99
C PRO A 108 -7.49 -18.19 -12.45
N GLN A 109 -7.83 -19.20 -11.64
CA GLN A 109 -8.89 -20.16 -11.96
C GLN A 109 -10.28 -19.55 -11.78
N THR A 110 -10.47 -18.74 -10.73
CA THR A 110 -11.77 -18.09 -10.47
C THR A 110 -11.88 -16.69 -11.06
N ARG A 111 -10.76 -16.10 -11.50
CA ARG A 111 -10.65 -14.69 -11.93
C ARG A 111 -11.04 -13.68 -10.83
N VAL A 112 -10.93 -14.05 -9.55
CA VAL A 112 -11.31 -13.19 -8.41
C VAL A 112 -10.08 -12.62 -7.71
N VAL A 113 -10.14 -11.34 -7.36
CA VAL A 113 -9.24 -10.69 -6.40
C VAL A 113 -9.95 -10.57 -5.05
N VAL A 114 -9.30 -11.06 -4.00
CA VAL A 114 -9.71 -10.86 -2.60
C VAL A 114 -8.69 -10.01 -1.87
N ASP A 115 -9.11 -9.23 -0.88
CA ASP A 115 -8.16 -8.49 -0.04
C ASP A 115 -7.31 -9.44 0.82
N TYR A 116 -6.33 -8.88 1.55
CA TYR A 116 -5.47 -9.66 2.44
C TYR A 116 -6.19 -10.30 3.65
N LYS A 117 -7.49 -10.05 3.82
CA LYS A 117 -8.37 -10.71 4.81
C LYS A 117 -9.35 -11.68 4.14
N PHE A 118 -9.12 -12.04 2.87
CA PHE A 118 -9.95 -12.93 2.06
C PHE A 118 -11.37 -12.43 1.80
N ARG A 119 -11.61 -11.12 1.85
CA ARG A 119 -12.89 -10.51 1.47
C ARG A 119 -12.86 -10.17 -0.01
N PHE A 120 -13.96 -10.42 -0.72
CA PHE A 120 -14.09 -10.11 -2.14
C PHE A 120 -13.78 -8.62 -2.42
N LEU A 121 -12.96 -8.36 -3.43
CA LEU A 121 -12.70 -7.01 -3.95
C LEU A 121 -13.31 -6.82 -5.33
N ARG A 122 -12.92 -7.65 -6.30
CA ARG A 122 -13.34 -7.53 -7.70
C ARG A 122 -13.14 -8.83 -8.48
N ASN A 123 -13.77 -8.92 -9.64
CA ASN A 123 -13.37 -9.85 -10.69
C ASN A 123 -12.35 -9.14 -11.61
N ALA A 124 -11.32 -9.86 -12.04
CA ALA A 124 -10.32 -9.32 -12.97
C ALA A 124 -10.80 -9.48 -14.41
N GLU A 125 -10.76 -8.39 -15.17
CA GLU A 125 -10.97 -8.40 -16.61
C GLU A 125 -9.79 -9.05 -17.34
N ASP A 126 -9.93 -9.33 -18.64
CA ASP A 126 -8.89 -10.04 -19.39
C ASP A 126 -7.56 -9.28 -19.44
N GLU A 127 -7.58 -7.96 -19.58
CA GLU A 127 -6.36 -7.15 -19.54
C GLU A 127 -5.67 -7.22 -18.17
N GLU A 128 -6.44 -7.12 -17.08
CA GLU A 128 -5.92 -7.24 -15.72
C GLU A 128 -5.37 -8.65 -15.45
N HIS A 129 -6.06 -9.69 -15.92
CA HIS A 129 -5.61 -11.08 -15.83
C HIS A 129 -4.23 -11.28 -16.47
N GLU A 130 -4.10 -10.87 -17.74
CA GLU A 130 -2.84 -10.99 -18.48
C GLU A 130 -1.73 -10.18 -17.83
N TRP A 131 -2.05 -8.99 -17.32
CA TRP A 131 -1.08 -8.18 -16.59
C TRP A 131 -0.62 -8.90 -15.31
N ILE A 132 -1.54 -9.36 -14.47
CA ILE A 132 -1.23 -10.04 -13.20
C ILE A 132 -0.36 -11.28 -13.44
N LEU A 133 -0.74 -12.14 -14.40
CA LEU A 133 0.03 -13.36 -14.70
C LEU A 133 1.46 -13.06 -15.12
N ARG A 134 1.68 -11.91 -15.80
CA ARG A 134 2.98 -11.50 -16.32
C ARG A 134 3.85 -10.77 -15.30
N THR A 135 3.25 -9.97 -14.41
CA THR A 135 4.00 -8.99 -13.59
C THR A 135 3.98 -9.29 -12.10
N CYS A 136 2.93 -9.91 -11.57
CA CYS A 136 2.74 -10.07 -10.14
C CYS A 136 3.54 -11.24 -9.57
N ARG A 137 3.91 -11.10 -8.30
CA ARG A 137 4.54 -12.16 -7.51
C ARG A 137 3.53 -13.29 -7.30
N ARG A 138 3.96 -14.54 -7.39
CA ARG A 138 3.12 -15.73 -7.20
C ARG A 138 3.58 -16.61 -6.04
N ALA A 139 2.68 -17.42 -5.52
CA ALA A 139 3.03 -18.43 -4.51
C ALA A 139 4.12 -19.38 -5.01
N GLY A 140 5.10 -19.68 -4.15
CA GLY A 140 6.25 -20.53 -4.49
C GLY A 140 7.24 -19.91 -5.47
N GLY A 141 7.03 -18.66 -5.90
CA GLY A 141 7.92 -17.93 -6.81
C GLY A 141 9.17 -17.36 -6.12
N GLY A 142 9.98 -18.22 -5.50
CA GLY A 142 11.39 -17.89 -5.26
C GLY A 142 12.16 -18.06 -6.57
N GLY A 143 12.61 -16.95 -7.16
CA GLY A 143 13.61 -16.94 -8.25
C GLY A 143 13.19 -17.59 -9.57
N ALA A 144 12.40 -16.90 -10.40
CA ALA A 144 12.46 -17.15 -11.83
C ALA A 144 13.51 -16.20 -12.43
N GLU A 145 14.68 -16.73 -12.82
CA GLU A 145 15.66 -16.04 -13.65
C GLU A 145 14.96 -15.46 -14.88
N ARG A 146 14.84 -14.13 -14.94
CA ARG A 146 14.54 -13.46 -16.20
C ARG A 146 15.81 -13.54 -17.04
N LYS A 147 15.87 -14.49 -17.98
CA LYS A 147 16.88 -14.43 -19.05
C LYS A 147 16.69 -13.10 -19.79
N PRO A 148 17.74 -12.28 -19.97
CA PRO A 148 17.64 -11.11 -20.81
C PRO A 148 17.28 -11.55 -22.23
N LYS A 149 16.39 -10.78 -22.88
CA LYS A 149 16.08 -10.97 -24.30
C LYS A 149 17.34 -10.70 -25.15
N PRO A 150 17.50 -11.39 -26.29
CA PRO A 150 18.64 -11.22 -27.18
C PRO A 150 18.74 -9.81 -27.75
#